data_AF-A0A7T0C309-F1
#
_entry.id   AF-A0A7T0C309-F1
#
_cell.length_a   1.000
_cell.length_b   1.000
_cell.length_c   1.000
_cell.angle_alpha   90.00
_cell.angle_beta   90.00
_cell.angle_gamma   90.00
#
_symmetry.space_group_name_H-M   'P 1'
#
loop_
_entity.id
_entity.type
_entity.pdbx_description
1 polymer ?
#
loop_
_entity_poly.entity_id
_entity_poly.type
_entity_poly.pdbx_seq_one_letter_code
_entity_poly.pdbx_strand_id
1 'polypeptide(L)'
;MEQFAITVEDVREAQDSFKAGMTQHEGKEFQEAIESFKKTSSIHAPEGHLEELQKKLRAGKFKLQQESIAYMGCAAVHLSHLVQQLDEDQKEQVPVDSQLTEVFKGW
;
A
#
# COMPACT_ATOMS: atom_id res chain seq x y z
N MET A 1 -23.35 -5.38 -4.13
CA MET A 1 -22.22 -4.46 -4.31
C MET A 1 -21.54 -4.86 -5.59
N GLU A 2 -21.55 -3.99 -6.59
CA GLU A 2 -20.72 -4.19 -7.79
C GLU A 2 -19.27 -4.15 -7.32
N GLN A 3 -18.56 -5.27 -7.41
CA GLN A 3 -17.10 -5.25 -7.39
C GLN A 3 -16.68 -4.58 -8.69
N PHE A 4 -16.27 -3.32 -8.60
CA PHE A 4 -15.59 -2.68 -9.72
C PHE A 4 -14.34 -3.51 -10.03
N ALA A 5 -14.19 -3.91 -11.30
CA ALA A 5 -12.99 -4.62 -11.73
C ALA A 5 -11.79 -3.71 -11.52
N ILE A 6 -10.71 -4.24 -10.92
CA ILE A 6 -9.45 -3.52 -10.75
C ILE A 6 -8.91 -3.18 -12.14
N THR A 7 -8.55 -1.91 -12.34
CA THR A 7 -7.98 -1.43 -13.60
C THR A 7 -6.48 -1.22 -13.48
N VAL A 8 -5.80 -1.14 -14.64
CA VAL A 8 -4.38 -0.77 -14.73
C VAL A 8 -4.12 0.58 -14.04
N GLU A 9 -5.04 1.55 -14.17
CA GLU A 9 -4.89 2.87 -13.57
C GLU A 9 -4.99 2.83 -12.03
N ASP A 10 -5.85 1.96 -11.48
CA ASP A 10 -5.93 1.76 -10.03
C ASP A 10 -4.60 1.22 -9.47
N VAL A 11 -3.99 0.27 -10.18
CA VAL A 11 -2.69 -0.29 -9.80
C VAL A 11 -1.57 0.74 -9.95
N ARG A 12 -1.60 1.58 -10.99
CA ARG A 12 -0.64 2.70 -11.16
C ARG A 12 -0.75 3.69 -10.01
N GLU A 13 -1.95 4.13 -9.67
CA GLU A 13 -2.16 5.07 -8.57
C GLU A 13 -1.68 4.47 -7.23
N ALA A 14 -1.93 3.17 -7.02
CA ALA A 14 -1.46 2.46 -5.84
C ALA A 14 0.08 2.36 -5.82
N GLN A 15 0.72 2.05 -6.95
CA GLN A 15 2.19 2.02 -7.07
C GLN A 15 2.81 3.40 -6.80
N ASP A 16 2.27 4.46 -7.40
CA ASP A 16 2.78 5.82 -7.23
C ASP A 16 2.68 6.28 -5.77
N SER A 17 1.52 6.04 -5.14
CA SER A 17 1.31 6.35 -3.73
C SER A 17 2.24 5.55 -2.82
N PHE A 18 2.45 4.27 -3.14
CA PHE A 18 3.34 3.40 -2.37
C PHE A 18 4.81 3.86 -2.45
N LYS A 19 5.30 4.16 -3.66
CA LYS A 19 6.67 4.64 -3.89
C LYS A 19 6.91 6.02 -3.24
N ALA A 20 5.91 6.89 -3.27
CA ALA A 20 5.94 8.15 -2.52
C ALA A 20 6.10 7.89 -1.02
N GLY A 21 5.30 6.97 -0.47
CA GLY A 21 5.38 6.57 0.93
C GLY A 21 6.74 6.00 1.33
N MET A 22 7.35 5.16 0.48
CA MET A 22 8.71 4.65 0.70
C MET A 22 9.74 5.78 0.75
N THR A 23 9.71 6.69 -0.24
CA THR A 23 10.62 7.84 -0.32
C THR A 23 10.50 8.72 0.93
N GLN A 24 9.27 9.02 1.36
CA GLN A 24 9.00 9.80 2.57
C GLN A 24 9.48 9.07 3.84
N HIS A 25 9.28 7.75 3.92
CA HIS A 25 9.75 6.96 5.05
C HIS A 25 11.27 7.00 5.17
N GLU A 26 11.99 6.81 4.06
CA GLU A 26 13.45 6.91 3.99
C GLU A 26 13.93 8.32 4.37
N GLY A 27 13.18 9.35 3.96
CA GLY A 27 13.35 10.76 4.36
C GLY A 27 12.99 11.08 5.81
N LYS A 28 12.45 10.10 6.58
CA LYS A 28 11.92 10.26 7.95
C LYS A 28 10.70 11.18 8.07
N GLU A 29 10.04 11.45 6.94
CA GLU A 29 8.76 12.14 6.83
C GLU A 29 7.64 11.15 7.14
N PHE A 30 7.63 10.63 8.38
CA PHE A 30 6.83 9.46 8.73
C PHE A 30 5.31 9.73 8.72
N GLN A 31 4.87 10.97 8.93
CA GLN A 31 3.44 11.32 8.84
C GLN A 31 2.97 11.25 7.38
N GLU A 32 3.71 11.89 6.49
CA GLU A 32 3.48 11.91 5.05
C GLU A 32 3.53 10.49 4.50
N ALA A 33 4.52 9.69 4.91
CA ALA A 33 4.65 8.30 4.53
C ALA A 33 3.40 7.48 4.92
N ILE A 34 2.90 7.66 6.14
CA ILE A 34 1.68 6.98 6.62
C ILE A 34 0.47 7.35 5.74
N GLU A 35 0.30 8.62 5.40
CA GLU A 35 -0.83 9.04 4.55
C GLU A 35 -0.72 8.45 3.13
N SER A 36 0.49 8.40 2.56
CA SER A 36 0.74 7.77 1.26
C SER A 36 0.48 6.25 1.27
N PHE A 37 0.88 5.56 2.34
CA PHE A 37 0.58 4.14 2.51
C PHE A 37 -0.91 3.88 2.71
N LYS A 38 -1.60 4.70 3.53
CA LYS A 38 -3.07 4.61 3.67
C LYS A 38 -3.77 4.84 2.34
N LYS A 39 -3.30 5.80 1.53
CA LYS A 39 -3.84 6.07 0.19
C LYS A 39 -3.75 4.82 -0.68
N THR A 40 -2.57 4.19 -0.72
CA THR A 40 -2.36 2.91 -1.42
C THR A 40 -3.38 1.85 -0.96
N SER A 41 -3.53 1.67 0.35
CA SER A 41 -4.46 0.70 0.95
C SER A 41 -5.94 1.10 0.88
N SER A 42 -6.29 2.24 0.30
CA SER A 42 -7.68 2.71 0.19
C SER A 42 -8.28 2.47 -1.21
N ILE A 43 -7.43 2.23 -2.20
CA ILE A 43 -7.83 1.97 -3.58
C ILE A 43 -8.53 0.60 -3.64
N HIS A 44 -9.82 0.60 -3.99
CA HIS A 44 -10.70 -0.59 -4.00
C HIS A 44 -10.71 -1.38 -2.68
N ALA A 45 -10.52 -0.70 -1.55
CA ALA A 45 -10.54 -1.34 -0.25
C ALA A 45 -11.96 -1.44 0.32
N PRO A 46 -12.30 -2.51 1.06
CA PRO A 46 -13.55 -2.59 1.79
C PRO A 46 -13.62 -1.51 2.87
N GLU A 47 -14.83 -1.01 3.14
CA GLU A 47 -15.06 0.02 4.16
C GLU A 47 -14.49 -0.45 5.52
N GLY A 48 -13.75 0.44 6.18
CA GLY A 48 -13.17 0.16 7.49
C GLY A 48 -11.92 -0.74 7.50
N HIS A 49 -11.38 -1.16 6.34
CA HIS A 49 -10.21 -2.05 6.25
C HIS A 49 -9.01 -1.59 7.11
N LEU A 50 -8.77 -0.28 7.17
CA LEU A 50 -7.66 0.32 7.92
C LEU A 50 -7.97 0.59 9.40
N GLU A 51 -9.24 0.55 9.81
CA GLU A 51 -9.61 0.94 11.17
C GLU A 51 -9.07 -0.01 12.23
N GLU A 52 -9.04 -1.31 11.94
CA GLU A 52 -8.54 -2.30 12.89
C GLU A 52 -7.03 -2.11 13.12
N LEU A 53 -6.27 -1.91 12.04
CA LEU A 53 -4.84 -1.60 12.12
C LEU A 53 -4.61 -0.31 12.92
N GLN A 54 -5.38 0.74 12.61
CA GLN A 54 -5.27 2.01 13.32
C GLN A 54 -5.58 1.87 14.82
N LYS A 55 -6.60 1.09 15.19
CA LYS A 55 -6.95 0.80 16.59
C LYS A 55 -5.81 0.06 17.30
N LYS A 56 -5.23 -0.97 16.68
CA LYS A 56 -4.10 -1.73 17.22
C LYS A 56 -2.86 -0.86 17.42
N LEU A 57 -2.53 -0.01 16.45
CA LEU A 57 -1.39 0.90 16.53
C LEU A 57 -1.54 1.92 17.67
N ARG A 58 -2.72 2.56 17.76
CA ARG A 58 -3.02 3.50 18.85
C ARG A 58 -2.97 2.84 20.23
N ALA A 59 -3.49 1.62 20.38
CA ALA A 59 -3.47 0.89 21.64
C ALA A 59 -2.06 0.46 22.07
N GLY A 60 -1.21 0.11 21.09
CA GLY A 60 0.16 -0.38 21.33
C GLY A 60 1.18 0.70 21.69
N LYS A 61 0.83 2.00 21.62
CA LYS A 61 1.74 3.14 21.86
C LYS A 61 3.03 3.06 21.02
N PHE A 62 2.90 2.66 19.76
CA PHE A 62 4.04 2.57 18.84
C PHE A 62 4.63 3.95 18.56
N LYS A 63 5.92 3.99 18.22
CA LYS A 63 6.53 5.21 17.69
C LYS A 63 6.04 5.44 16.27
N LEU A 64 5.99 6.69 15.85
CA LEU A 64 5.57 7.09 14.51
C LEU A 64 6.31 6.34 13.38
N GLN A 65 7.62 6.09 13.53
CA GLN A 65 8.39 5.27 12.60
C GLN A 65 7.86 3.82 12.50
N GLN A 66 7.50 3.21 13.64
CA GLN A 66 6.96 1.84 13.67
C GLN A 66 5.55 1.80 13.08
N GLU A 67 4.73 2.82 13.34
CA GLU A 67 3.42 2.97 12.68
C GLU A 67 3.58 3.08 11.17
N SER A 68 4.55 3.86 10.71
CA SER A 68 4.87 3.99 9.28
C SER A 68 5.29 2.65 8.66
N ILE A 69 6.11 1.84 9.34
CA ILE A 69 6.44 0.47 8.88
C ILE A 69 5.20 -0.44 8.83
N ALA A 70 4.31 -0.34 9.82
CA ALA A 70 3.09 -1.14 9.85
C ALA A 70 2.14 -0.80 8.69
N TYR A 71 1.96 0.50 8.39
CA TYR A 71 1.21 0.95 7.23
C TYR A 71 1.90 0.59 5.92
N MET A 72 3.24 0.64 5.84
CA MET A 72 4.01 0.16 4.69
C MET A 72 3.73 -1.32 4.40
N GLY A 73 3.73 -2.18 5.42
CA GLY A 73 3.40 -3.61 5.24
C GLY A 73 1.97 -3.83 4.77
N CYS A 74 1.00 -3.12 5.36
CA CYS A 74 -0.40 -3.17 4.91
C CYS A 74 -0.55 -2.74 3.44
N ALA A 75 0.12 -1.66 3.06
CA ALA A 75 0.09 -1.13 1.70
C ALA A 75 0.81 -2.06 0.70
N ALA A 76 1.92 -2.70 1.10
CA ALA A 76 2.65 -3.66 0.27
C ALA A 76 1.80 -4.90 -0.05
N VAL A 77 1.14 -5.48 0.96
CA VAL A 77 0.24 -6.63 0.78
C VAL A 77 -0.95 -6.25 -0.09
N HIS A 78 -1.55 -5.08 0.15
CA HIS A 78 -2.68 -4.58 -0.65
C HIS A 78 -2.30 -4.36 -2.12
N LEU A 79 -1.17 -3.70 -2.38
CA LEU A 79 -0.68 -3.47 -3.73
C LEU A 79 -0.36 -4.78 -4.46
N SER A 80 0.28 -5.74 -3.78
CA SER A 80 0.51 -7.08 -4.33
C SER A 80 -0.81 -7.76 -4.73
N HIS A 81 -1.84 -7.64 -3.90
CA HIS A 81 -3.17 -8.17 -4.20
C HIS A 81 -3.82 -7.49 -5.42
N LEU A 82 -3.73 -6.17 -5.54
CA LEU A 82 -4.23 -5.44 -6.71
C LEU A 82 -3.53 -5.88 -8.01
N VAL A 83 -2.21 -6.04 -7.99
CA VAL A 83 -1.43 -6.54 -9.14
C VAL A 83 -1.85 -7.97 -9.54
N GLN A 84 -2.15 -8.83 -8.57
CA GLN A 84 -2.58 -10.21 -8.83
C GLN A 84 -3.97 -10.31 -9.48
N GLN A 85 -4.80 -9.28 -9.34
CA GLN A 85 -6.13 -9.23 -9.97
C GLN A 85 -6.10 -8.80 -11.44
N LEU A 86 -4.98 -8.26 -11.91
CA LEU A 86 -4.78 -7.95 -13.33
C LEU A 86 -4.52 -9.23 -14.14
N ASP A 87 -4.92 -9.23 -15.40
CA ASP A 87 -4.48 -10.24 -16.37
C ASP A 87 -3.02 -10.00 -16.81
N GLU A 88 -2.46 -10.92 -17.60
CA GLU A 88 -1.05 -10.84 -18.00
C GLU A 88 -0.75 -9.62 -18.89
N ASP A 89 -1.65 -9.27 -19.82
CA ASP A 89 -1.50 -8.11 -20.72
C ASP A 89 -1.58 -6.79 -19.94
N GLN A 90 -2.39 -6.75 -18.88
CA GLN A 90 -2.49 -5.63 -17.96
C GLN A 90 -1.26 -5.51 -17.06
N LYS A 91 -0.71 -6.63 -16.57
CA LYS A 91 0.52 -6.62 -15.75
C LYS A 91 1.72 -6.07 -16.50
N GLU A 92 1.82 -6.32 -17.80
CA GLU A 92 2.89 -5.73 -18.64
C GLU A 92 2.85 -4.19 -18.65
N GLN A 93 1.69 -3.59 -18.38
CA GLN A 93 1.50 -2.14 -18.35
C GLN A 93 1.81 -1.49 -16.99
N VAL A 94 2.02 -2.29 -15.94
CA VAL A 94 2.35 -1.86 -14.57
C VAL A 94 3.53 -2.67 -14.02
N PRO A 95 4.75 -2.42 -14.54
CA PRO A 95 5.91 -3.21 -14.16
C PRO A 95 6.17 -3.11 -12.66
N VAL A 96 6.18 -4.27 -12.00
CA VAL A 96 6.66 -4.42 -10.62
C VAL A 96 8.18 -4.53 -10.68
N ASP A 97 8.86 -3.44 -10.34
CA ASP A 97 10.32 -3.40 -10.33
C ASP A 97 10.93 -4.27 -9.21
N SER A 98 12.26 -4.39 -9.19
CA SER A 98 12.97 -5.21 -8.20
C SER A 98 12.73 -4.72 -6.77
N GLN A 99 12.62 -3.41 -6.56
CA GLN A 99 12.37 -2.81 -5.25
C GLN A 99 11.00 -3.23 -4.71
N LEU A 100 9.94 -3.09 -5.52
CA LEU A 100 8.60 -3.55 -5.14
C LEU A 100 8.56 -5.06 -4.92
N THR A 101 9.25 -5.83 -5.76
CA THR A 101 9.34 -7.29 -5.62
C THR A 101 9.98 -7.70 -4.30
N GLU A 102 11.04 -7.01 -3.86
CA GLU A 102 11.69 -7.26 -2.58
C GLU A 102 10.79 -6.89 -1.40
N VAL A 103 10.10 -5.75 -1.50
CA VAL A 103 9.16 -5.31 -0.47
C VAL A 103 8.01 -6.32 -0.32
N PHE A 104 7.44 -6.81 -1.42
CA PHE A 104 6.37 -7.82 -1.37
C PHE A 104 6.82 -9.14 -0.75
N LYS A 105 8.09 -9.53 -0.91
CA LYS A 105 8.64 -10.74 -0.28
C LYS A 105 8.90 -10.56 1.22
N GLY A 106 8.99 -9.32 1.69
CA GLY A 106 9.24 -8.98 3.08
C GLY A 106 8.01 -9.04 3.98
N TRP A 107 6.82 -9.27 3.41
CA TRP A 107 5.53 -9.25 4.10
C TRP A 107 4.70 -10.49 3.74
#